data_AF-A0A5B0FGM8-F1
#
_entry.id   AF-A0A5B0FGM8-F1
#
_cell.length_a   1.000
_cell.length_b   1.000
_cell.length_c   1.000
_cell.angle_alpha   90.00
_cell.angle_beta   90.00
_cell.angle_gamma   90.00
#
_symmetry.space_group_name_H-M   'P 1'
#
loop_
_entity.id
_entity.type
_entity.pdbx_description
1 polymer ?
#
loop_
_entity_poly.entity_id
_entity_poly.type
_entity_poly.pdbx_seq_one_letter_code
_entity_poly.pdbx_strand_id
1 'polypeptide(L)'
;MKITFNTLLLFFLPVSFCLAQSFADETNKFRDHYKNEFLTTGNSPLKKEDLAYLRFYEPDSTFKVEARFEKVKGQPFEMPTYSGINKTYVRYGILKFRVNGKRQTLTVYRSLSLQANAKYKDYLFVPFKDKTNGIESYGGGRYIDLKTTDIKDDTYVLDFNKAYNPYCAYSIGFNCPIPPSANHLSVAIYAGEKKFAKEHEEASLK
;
A
#
# COMPACT_ATOMS: atom_id res chain seq x y z
N MET A 1 -22.29 59.64 25.22
CA MET A 1 -21.49 58.41 25.41
C MET A 1 -22.14 57.28 24.60
N LYS A 2 -21.63 56.96 23.42
CA LYS A 2 -22.03 55.79 22.62
C LYS A 2 -20.75 55.19 22.05
N ILE A 3 -20.32 54.07 22.60
CA ILE A 3 -19.15 53.31 22.15
C ILE A 3 -19.68 52.27 21.16
N THR A 4 -19.40 52.46 19.88
CA THR A 4 -19.69 51.47 18.84
C THR A 4 -18.54 50.46 18.77
N PHE A 5 -18.83 49.21 19.13
CA PHE A 5 -17.92 48.08 18.97
C PHE A 5 -17.97 47.62 17.51
N ASN A 6 -16.86 47.74 16.79
CA ASN A 6 -16.73 47.29 15.41
C ASN A 6 -16.30 45.81 15.43
N THR A 7 -17.24 44.90 15.19
CA THR A 7 -16.96 43.45 15.14
C THR A 7 -16.32 43.12 13.79
N LEU A 8 -15.00 42.95 13.78
CA LEU A 8 -14.26 42.47 12.61
C LEU A 8 -14.54 40.96 12.45
N LEU A 9 -15.46 40.61 11.54
CA LEU A 9 -15.77 39.22 11.20
C LEU A 9 -14.68 38.67 10.26
N LEU A 10 -13.72 37.92 10.82
CA LEU A 10 -12.71 37.18 10.06
C LEU A 10 -13.38 35.99 9.34
N PHE A 11 -13.65 36.14 8.03
CA PHE A 11 -14.02 35.04 7.14
C PHE A 11 -12.81 34.12 6.95
N PHE A 12 -12.75 33.02 7.70
CA PHE A 12 -11.83 31.92 7.40
C PHE A 12 -12.29 31.22 6.11
N LEU A 13 -11.58 31.45 5.00
CA LEU A 13 -11.78 30.72 3.75
C LEU A 13 -11.51 29.21 3.94
N PRO A 14 -12.37 28.31 3.43
CA PRO A 14 -12.28 26.87 3.68
C PRO A 14 -11.27 26.20 2.73
N VAL A 15 -9.99 26.56 2.83
CA VAL A 15 -8.93 25.97 1.99
C VAL A 15 -8.75 24.47 2.28
N SER A 16 -8.93 24.06 3.53
CA SER A 16 -8.76 22.65 3.96
C SER A 16 -9.77 21.69 3.32
N PHE A 17 -10.99 22.15 3.03
CA PHE A 17 -12.04 21.29 2.46
C PHE A 17 -11.75 20.93 1.00
N CYS A 18 -11.24 21.89 0.22
CA CYS A 18 -10.88 21.68 -1.19
C CYS A 18 -9.73 20.67 -1.36
N LEU A 19 -8.70 20.76 -0.51
CA LEU A 19 -7.57 19.82 -0.54
C LEU A 19 -8.01 18.39 -0.22
N ALA A 20 -8.87 18.20 0.78
CA ALA A 20 -9.40 16.89 1.14
C ALA A 20 -10.20 16.25 0.00
N GLN A 21 -11.06 17.02 -0.67
CA GLN A 21 -11.82 16.56 -1.83
C GLN A 21 -10.89 16.12 -2.97
N SER A 22 -9.85 16.91 -3.26
CA SER A 22 -8.87 16.55 -4.30
C SER A 22 -8.10 15.25 -4.01
N PHE A 23 -7.81 14.98 -2.73
CA PHE A 23 -7.11 13.77 -2.32
C PHE A 23 -8.00 12.52 -2.41
N ALA A 24 -9.27 12.64 -1.99
CA ALA A 24 -10.24 11.57 -2.14
C ALA A 24 -10.45 11.22 -3.62
N ASP A 25 -10.52 12.22 -4.51
CA ASP A 25 -10.63 12.02 -5.94
C ASP A 25 -9.41 11.32 -6.56
N GLU A 26 -8.18 11.72 -6.17
CA GLU A 26 -6.94 11.02 -6.58
C GLU A 26 -6.99 9.55 -6.17
N THR A 27 -7.38 9.29 -4.92
CA THR A 27 -7.45 7.95 -4.34
C THR A 27 -8.51 7.10 -5.04
N ASN A 28 -9.67 7.66 -5.33
CA ASN A 28 -10.75 6.96 -6.02
C ASN A 28 -10.39 6.65 -7.48
N LYS A 29 -9.74 7.58 -8.20
CA LYS A 29 -9.20 7.31 -9.54
C LYS A 29 -8.19 6.16 -9.53
N PHE A 30 -7.31 6.11 -8.53
CA PHE A 30 -6.40 4.98 -8.35
C PHE A 30 -7.16 3.67 -8.13
N ARG A 31 -8.19 3.67 -7.27
CA ARG A 31 -9.01 2.48 -6.99
C ARG A 31 -9.75 2.00 -8.24
N ASP A 32 -10.29 2.90 -9.05
CA ASP A 32 -10.98 2.54 -10.29
C ASP A 32 -10.01 1.89 -11.28
N HIS A 33 -8.81 2.46 -11.44
CA HIS A 33 -7.76 1.85 -12.24
C HIS A 33 -7.37 0.47 -11.70
N TYR A 34 -7.12 0.35 -10.40
CA TYR A 34 -6.80 -0.91 -9.73
C TYR A 34 -7.87 -1.99 -9.95
N LYS A 35 -9.16 -1.64 -9.80
CA LYS A 35 -10.29 -2.54 -10.07
C LYS A 35 -10.32 -2.99 -11.53
N ASN A 36 -10.05 -2.07 -12.45
CA ASN A 36 -10.04 -2.36 -13.88
C ASN A 36 -8.89 -3.32 -14.27
N GLU A 37 -7.74 -3.24 -13.62
CA GLU A 37 -6.61 -4.16 -13.88
C GLU A 37 -6.99 -5.63 -13.63
N PHE A 38 -7.90 -5.93 -12.69
CA PHE A 38 -8.43 -7.29 -12.53
C PHE A 38 -9.24 -7.79 -13.72
N LEU A 39 -9.82 -6.89 -14.52
CA LEU A 39 -10.64 -7.28 -15.68
C LEU A 39 -9.78 -7.46 -16.94
N THR A 40 -8.60 -6.86 -16.98
CA THR A 40 -7.70 -6.88 -18.13
C THR A 40 -6.52 -7.85 -17.95
N THR A 41 -6.23 -8.26 -16.71
CA THR A 41 -5.15 -9.21 -16.40
C THR A 41 -5.58 -10.64 -16.67
N GLY A 42 -4.90 -11.34 -17.58
CA GLY A 42 -5.28 -12.69 -18.02
C GLY A 42 -5.37 -13.76 -16.92
N ASN A 43 -4.53 -13.68 -15.88
CA ASN A 43 -4.55 -14.59 -14.72
C ASN A 43 -5.12 -13.92 -13.47
N SER A 44 -6.10 -13.03 -13.64
CA SER A 44 -6.76 -12.36 -12.52
C SER A 44 -7.50 -13.36 -11.63
N PRO A 45 -7.43 -13.22 -10.29
CA PRO A 45 -8.23 -14.01 -9.36
C PRO A 45 -9.69 -13.57 -9.26
N LEU A 46 -10.05 -12.41 -9.82
CA LEU A 46 -11.37 -11.79 -9.65
C LEU A 46 -12.07 -11.57 -10.99
N LYS A 47 -13.38 -11.78 -11.00
CA LYS A 47 -14.29 -11.43 -12.11
C LYS A 47 -14.99 -10.11 -11.83
N LYS A 48 -15.73 -9.60 -12.82
CA LYS A 48 -16.46 -8.33 -12.72
C LYS A 48 -17.44 -8.30 -11.54
N GLU A 49 -18.13 -9.40 -11.30
CA GLU A 49 -19.11 -9.53 -10.22
C GLU A 49 -18.42 -9.52 -8.84
N ASP A 50 -17.17 -9.95 -8.78
CA ASP A 50 -16.39 -10.01 -7.55
C ASP A 50 -15.88 -8.64 -7.10
N LEU A 51 -15.77 -7.66 -8.02
CA LEU A 51 -15.27 -6.32 -7.71
C LEU A 51 -16.14 -5.55 -6.71
N ALA A 52 -17.42 -5.92 -6.57
CA ALA A 52 -18.33 -5.36 -5.58
C ALA A 52 -17.95 -5.73 -4.14
N TYR A 53 -17.16 -6.79 -3.95
CA TYR A 53 -16.69 -7.26 -2.65
C TYR A 53 -15.32 -6.69 -2.26
N LEU A 54 -14.67 -5.93 -3.16
CA LEU A 54 -13.46 -5.17 -2.84
C LEU A 54 -13.82 -3.99 -1.95
N ARG A 55 -13.27 -3.97 -0.74
CA ARG A 55 -13.52 -2.93 0.27
C ARG A 55 -12.24 -2.14 0.53
N PHE A 56 -12.40 -0.85 0.75
CA PHE A 56 -11.30 0.06 1.05
C PHE A 56 -11.64 0.86 2.31
N TYR A 57 -10.62 1.33 3.02
CA TYR A 57 -10.82 2.38 4.02
C TYR A 57 -11.19 3.68 3.33
N GLU A 58 -11.79 4.64 4.05
CA GLU A 58 -11.95 5.99 3.53
C GLU A 58 -10.57 6.60 3.21
N PRO A 59 -10.43 7.42 2.13
CA PRO A 59 -9.18 8.09 1.84
C PRO A 59 -8.73 8.95 3.03
N ASP A 60 -7.51 8.72 3.50
CA ASP A 60 -6.93 9.47 4.62
C ASP A 60 -5.51 9.92 4.28
N SER A 61 -5.35 11.23 4.09
CA SER A 61 -4.08 11.85 3.70
C SER A 61 -3.01 11.75 4.79
N THR A 62 -3.37 11.48 6.05
CA THR A 62 -2.39 11.29 7.13
C THR A 62 -1.57 10.00 6.96
N PHE A 63 -2.05 9.06 6.14
CA PHE A 63 -1.35 7.85 5.73
C PHE A 63 -0.61 7.98 4.39
N LYS A 64 -0.53 9.20 3.81
CA LYS A 64 0.38 9.55 2.73
C LYS A 64 1.56 10.30 3.32
N VAL A 65 2.67 9.59 3.55
CA VAL A 65 3.80 10.09 4.32
C VAL A 65 5.06 10.18 3.46
N GLU A 66 5.88 11.18 3.73
CA GLU A 66 7.23 11.24 3.18
C GLU A 66 8.13 10.26 3.92
N ALA A 67 8.88 9.45 3.15
CA ALA A 67 9.81 8.48 3.67
C ALA A 67 11.22 8.76 3.13
N ARG A 68 12.19 8.87 4.04
CA ARG A 68 13.61 8.88 3.66
C ARG A 68 14.00 7.50 3.19
N PHE A 69 14.47 7.40 1.96
CA PHE A 69 15.01 6.20 1.36
C PHE A 69 16.50 6.09 1.67
N GLU A 70 16.92 4.90 2.09
CA GLU A 70 18.33 4.56 2.27
C GLU A 70 18.65 3.37 1.38
N LYS A 71 19.54 3.59 0.41
CA LYS A 71 19.97 2.54 -0.52
C LYS A 71 20.74 1.45 0.23
N VAL A 72 20.41 0.19 -0.05
CA VAL A 72 21.12 -0.97 0.51
C VAL A 72 21.57 -1.89 -0.62
N LYS A 73 22.77 -2.47 -0.47
CA LYS A 73 23.27 -3.54 -1.34
C LYS A 73 23.05 -4.89 -0.66
N GLY A 74 21.82 -5.39 -0.72
CA GLY A 74 21.47 -6.69 -0.16
C GLY A 74 21.97 -7.86 -1.00
N GLN A 75 22.27 -8.98 -0.34
CA GLN A 75 22.49 -10.26 -1.02
C GLN A 75 21.14 -10.88 -1.45
N PRO A 76 21.12 -11.68 -2.52
CA PRO A 76 19.96 -12.49 -2.88
C PRO A 76 19.51 -13.37 -1.72
N PHE A 77 18.20 -13.52 -1.56
CA PHE A 77 17.60 -14.46 -0.62
C PHE A 77 16.28 -14.98 -1.16
N GLU A 78 15.88 -16.14 -0.65
CA GLU A 78 14.62 -16.78 -0.95
C GLU A 78 13.52 -16.24 -0.03
N MET A 79 12.58 -15.48 -0.60
CA MET A 79 11.39 -15.03 0.10
C MET A 79 10.32 -16.13 0.01
N PRO A 80 9.82 -16.64 1.14
CA PRO A 80 8.80 -17.67 1.12
C PRO A 80 7.49 -17.12 0.59
N THR A 81 6.66 -17.99 0.01
CA THR A 81 5.31 -17.64 -0.45
C THR A 81 4.28 -18.57 0.18
N TYR A 82 3.01 -18.16 0.15
CA TYR A 82 1.91 -18.96 0.72
C TYR A 82 1.67 -20.30 0.01
N SER A 83 2.20 -20.51 -1.20
CA SER A 83 2.12 -21.81 -1.88
C SER A 83 3.25 -22.77 -1.51
N GLY A 84 4.26 -22.31 -0.77
CA GLY A 84 5.48 -23.05 -0.47
C GLY A 84 6.58 -22.92 -1.54
N ILE A 85 6.32 -22.23 -2.65
CA ILE A 85 7.34 -21.98 -3.69
C ILE A 85 8.08 -20.67 -3.38
N ASN A 86 9.39 -20.74 -3.15
CA ASN A 86 10.16 -19.53 -2.86
C ASN A 86 10.38 -18.67 -4.11
N LYS A 87 10.60 -17.36 -3.89
CA LYS A 87 10.98 -16.40 -4.93
C LYS A 87 12.26 -15.67 -4.51
N THR A 88 13.19 -15.52 -5.44
CA THR A 88 14.44 -14.81 -5.17
C THR A 88 14.29 -13.29 -5.24
N TYR A 89 14.64 -12.62 -4.14
CA TYR A 89 14.65 -11.17 -4.01
C TYR A 89 16.01 -10.67 -3.50
N VAL A 90 16.27 -9.38 -3.72
CA VAL A 90 17.33 -8.64 -3.02
C VAL A 90 16.72 -7.52 -2.18
N ARG A 91 17.32 -7.21 -1.02
CA ARG A 91 17.01 -5.97 -0.30
C ARG A 91 17.59 -4.80 -1.09
N TYR A 92 16.72 -3.92 -1.57
CA TYR A 92 17.07 -2.79 -2.43
C TYR A 92 17.32 -1.50 -1.65
N GLY A 93 16.65 -1.34 -0.50
CA GLY A 93 16.79 -0.19 0.38
C GLY A 93 15.85 -0.25 1.58
N ILE A 94 15.82 0.82 2.37
CA ILE A 94 14.97 0.96 3.56
C ILE A 94 14.27 2.31 3.49
N LEU A 95 12.95 2.31 3.64
CA LEU A 95 12.13 3.49 3.87
C LEU A 95 12.05 3.76 5.38
N LYS A 96 12.45 4.96 5.80
CA LYS A 96 12.36 5.44 7.18
C LYS A 96 11.35 6.58 7.23
N PHE A 97 10.29 6.44 8.01
CA PHE A 97 9.19 7.41 8.04
C PHE A 97 8.56 7.51 9.43
N ARG A 98 7.67 8.50 9.59
CA ARG A 98 6.77 8.59 10.74
C ARG A 98 5.34 8.49 10.26
N VAL A 99 4.53 7.73 10.96
CA VAL A 99 3.08 7.65 10.77
C VAL A 99 2.43 7.55 12.15
N ASN A 100 1.34 8.29 12.36
CA ASN A 100 0.69 8.41 13.67
C ASN A 100 1.67 8.74 14.81
N GLY A 101 2.63 9.64 14.53
CA GLY A 101 3.67 10.07 15.48
C GLY A 101 4.77 9.05 15.78
N LYS A 102 4.67 7.80 15.31
CA LYS A 102 5.65 6.75 15.58
C LYS A 102 6.61 6.56 14.42
N ARG A 103 7.91 6.41 14.72
CA ARG A 103 8.93 6.05 13.72
C ARG A 103 8.73 4.60 13.29
N GLN A 104 8.73 4.35 11.98
CA GLN A 104 8.62 3.03 11.39
C GLN A 104 9.67 2.87 10.28
N THR A 105 9.90 1.62 9.89
CA THR A 105 10.76 1.28 8.76
C THR A 105 10.10 0.21 7.89
N LEU A 106 10.31 0.29 6.58
CA LEU A 106 9.97 -0.77 5.63
C LEU A 106 11.16 -1.05 4.74
N THR A 107 11.55 -2.32 4.63
CA THR A 107 12.52 -2.77 3.64
C THR A 107 11.87 -2.79 2.27
N VAL A 108 12.55 -2.23 1.28
CA VAL A 108 12.19 -2.29 -0.13
C VAL A 108 12.93 -3.44 -0.77
N TYR A 109 12.22 -4.29 -1.50
CA TYR A 109 12.76 -5.46 -2.18
C TYR A 109 12.72 -5.29 -3.69
N ARG A 110 13.59 -6.01 -4.39
CA ARG A 110 13.55 -6.15 -5.84
C ARG A 110 13.56 -7.62 -6.21
N SER A 111 12.60 -8.03 -7.03
CA SER A 111 12.54 -9.39 -7.59
C SER A 111 13.60 -9.54 -8.68
N LEU A 112 14.46 -10.56 -8.57
CA LEU A 112 15.48 -10.80 -9.60
C LEU A 112 14.86 -11.29 -10.92
N SER A 113 13.77 -12.07 -10.85
CA SER A 113 13.06 -12.54 -12.05
C SER A 113 12.37 -11.39 -12.80
N LEU A 114 11.73 -10.46 -12.08
CA LEU A 114 11.09 -9.29 -12.71
C LEU A 114 12.13 -8.30 -13.23
N GLN A 115 13.24 -8.11 -12.53
CA GLN A 115 14.32 -7.22 -12.97
C GLN A 115 14.87 -7.62 -14.35
N ALA A 116 14.91 -8.91 -14.67
CA ALA A 116 15.39 -9.41 -15.96
C ALA A 116 14.43 -9.09 -17.13
N ASN A 117 13.17 -8.74 -16.85
CA ASN A 117 12.19 -8.35 -17.86
C ASN A 117 12.24 -6.83 -18.08
N ALA A 118 12.47 -6.40 -19.33
CA ALA A 118 12.57 -4.98 -19.68
C ALA A 118 11.36 -4.13 -19.23
N LYS A 119 10.15 -4.71 -19.22
CA LYS A 119 8.92 -4.03 -18.77
C LYS A 119 8.91 -3.78 -17.26
N TYR A 120 9.52 -4.67 -16.47
CA TYR A 120 9.48 -4.65 -15.01
C TYR A 120 10.84 -4.35 -14.38
N LYS A 121 11.83 -3.95 -15.19
CA LYS A 121 13.21 -3.70 -14.72
C LYS A 121 13.26 -2.73 -13.54
N ASP A 122 12.40 -1.71 -13.53
CA ASP A 122 12.41 -0.67 -12.51
C ASP A 122 11.48 -0.95 -11.33
N TYR A 123 10.78 -2.09 -11.31
CA TYR A 123 9.81 -2.39 -10.26
C TYR A 123 10.52 -2.77 -8.96
N LEU A 124 9.98 -2.24 -7.88
CA LEU A 124 10.33 -2.49 -6.49
C LEU A 124 9.06 -2.88 -5.73
N PHE A 125 9.27 -3.56 -4.61
CA PHE A 125 8.22 -4.26 -3.90
C PHE A 125 8.34 -4.04 -2.40
N VAL A 126 7.23 -3.65 -1.75
CA VAL A 126 7.14 -3.47 -0.30
C VAL A 126 5.98 -4.30 0.24
N PRO A 127 6.20 -5.57 0.60
CA PRO A 127 5.24 -6.34 1.34
C PRO A 127 5.30 -5.95 2.81
N PHE A 128 4.15 -5.78 3.46
CA PHE A 128 4.12 -5.41 4.87
C PHE A 128 2.95 -6.04 5.62
N LYS A 129 3.11 -6.09 6.95
CA LYS A 129 2.01 -6.29 7.90
C LYS A 129 1.95 -5.10 8.85
N ASP A 130 0.82 -4.93 9.47
CA ASP A 130 0.50 -3.90 10.45
C ASP A 130 -0.59 -4.42 11.40
N LYS A 131 -1.03 -3.59 12.35
CA LYS A 131 -1.99 -4.01 13.38
C LYS A 131 -3.42 -4.23 12.89
N THR A 132 -3.78 -3.90 11.64
CA THR A 132 -5.10 -4.18 11.10
C THR A 132 -5.22 -5.57 10.46
N ASN A 133 -4.10 -6.26 10.17
CA ASN A 133 -4.13 -7.55 9.49
C ASN A 133 -4.83 -8.62 10.34
N GLY A 134 -5.75 -9.37 9.72
CA GLY A 134 -6.53 -10.42 10.37
C GLY A 134 -7.76 -9.91 11.12
N ILE A 135 -7.93 -8.58 11.22
CA ILE A 135 -9.08 -7.94 11.86
C ILE A 135 -9.89 -7.19 10.79
N GLU A 136 -9.27 -6.19 10.16
CA GLU A 136 -9.92 -5.35 9.14
C GLU A 136 -9.29 -5.46 7.75
N SER A 137 -8.00 -5.80 7.67
CA SER A 137 -7.30 -6.08 6.42
C SER A 137 -6.91 -7.56 6.31
N TYR A 138 -6.54 -8.00 5.11
CA TYR A 138 -6.17 -9.39 4.84
C TYR A 138 -5.07 -9.89 5.80
N GLY A 139 -5.25 -11.07 6.40
CA GLY A 139 -4.32 -11.60 7.41
C GLY A 139 -2.91 -11.89 6.89
N GLY A 140 -2.80 -12.17 5.58
CA GLY A 140 -1.53 -12.49 4.96
C GLY A 140 -0.59 -11.30 4.73
N GLY A 141 -1.09 -10.07 4.90
CA GLY A 141 -0.35 -8.83 4.64
C GLY A 141 -0.80 -8.12 3.37
N ARG A 142 -0.28 -6.92 3.15
CA ARG A 142 -0.61 -6.05 2.01
C ARG A 142 0.66 -5.59 1.32
N TYR A 143 0.52 -5.17 0.07
CA TYR A 143 1.63 -4.78 -0.78
C TYR A 143 1.52 -3.33 -1.21
N ILE A 144 2.68 -2.73 -1.43
CA ILE A 144 2.86 -1.50 -2.20
C ILE A 144 3.93 -1.79 -3.24
N ASP A 145 3.62 -1.47 -4.50
CA ASP A 145 4.59 -1.46 -5.57
C ASP A 145 5.01 -0.03 -5.88
N LEU A 146 6.28 0.13 -6.24
CA LEU A 146 6.87 1.39 -6.65
C LEU A 146 7.95 1.14 -7.70
N LYS A 147 8.40 2.20 -8.35
CA LYS A 147 9.51 2.14 -9.30
C LYS A 147 10.75 2.82 -8.72
N THR A 148 11.92 2.42 -9.21
CA THR A 148 13.19 3.12 -8.94
C THR A 148 13.09 4.61 -9.25
N THR A 149 12.33 4.98 -10.29
CA THR A 149 12.10 6.37 -10.73
C THR A 149 11.18 7.18 -9.80
N ASP A 150 10.45 6.52 -8.89
CA ASP A 150 9.57 7.20 -7.94
C ASP A 150 10.36 7.73 -6.73
N ILE A 151 11.61 7.27 -6.57
CA ILE A 151 12.53 7.75 -5.55
C ILE A 151 13.29 8.94 -6.12
N LYS A 152 13.16 10.10 -5.47
CA LYS A 152 13.82 11.35 -5.86
C LYS A 152 14.53 11.92 -4.64
N ASP A 153 15.81 12.30 -4.79
CA ASP A 153 16.60 12.91 -3.72
C ASP A 153 16.53 12.13 -2.39
N ASP A 154 16.77 10.81 -2.47
CA ASP A 154 16.67 9.87 -1.34
C ASP A 154 15.34 9.94 -0.59
N THR A 155 14.26 10.28 -1.30
CA THR A 155 12.92 10.45 -0.75
C THR A 155 11.89 9.73 -1.60
N TYR A 156 10.90 9.12 -0.94
CA TYR A 156 9.75 8.48 -1.58
C TYR A 156 8.48 8.88 -0.83
N VAL A 157 7.43 9.21 -1.58
CA VAL A 157 6.09 9.45 -1.02
C VAL A 157 5.40 8.11 -0.86
N LEU A 158 5.36 7.62 0.37
CA LEU A 158 4.73 6.35 0.74
C LEU A 158 3.24 6.60 1.01
N ASP A 159 2.39 6.14 0.09
CA ASP A 159 0.94 6.29 0.19
C ASP A 159 0.27 4.96 0.52
N PHE A 160 -0.05 4.75 1.80
CA PHE A 160 -0.74 3.53 2.23
C PHE A 160 -2.18 3.44 1.71
N ASN A 161 -2.78 4.53 1.21
CA ASN A 161 -4.09 4.47 0.56
C ASN A 161 -4.06 3.66 -0.74
N LYS A 162 -2.87 3.44 -1.29
CA LYS A 162 -2.61 2.62 -2.48
C LYS A 162 -2.16 1.19 -2.14
N ALA A 163 -2.11 0.83 -0.85
CA ALA A 163 -1.80 -0.53 -0.44
C ALA A 163 -2.92 -1.49 -0.84
N TYR A 164 -2.56 -2.62 -1.43
CA TYR A 164 -3.49 -3.59 -2.00
C TYR A 164 -3.25 -5.00 -1.44
N ASN A 165 -4.26 -5.86 -1.52
CA ASN A 165 -4.14 -7.24 -1.09
C ASN A 165 -3.48 -8.12 -2.17
N PRO A 166 -2.59 -9.06 -1.81
CA PRO A 166 -2.10 -10.07 -2.74
C PRO A 166 -3.24 -10.91 -3.33
N TYR A 167 -3.02 -11.50 -4.51
CA TYR A 167 -4.02 -12.39 -5.12
C TYR A 167 -4.46 -13.57 -4.25
N CYS A 168 -3.61 -14.02 -3.33
CA CYS A 168 -3.89 -15.05 -2.34
C CYS A 168 -4.99 -14.66 -1.34
N ALA A 169 -5.35 -13.38 -1.27
CA ALA A 169 -6.46 -12.86 -0.48
C ALA A 169 -7.84 -13.01 -1.16
N TYR A 170 -7.87 -13.59 -2.37
CA TYR A 170 -9.09 -13.77 -3.16
C TYR A 170 -9.29 -15.20 -3.62
N SER A 171 -8.19 -15.95 -3.80
CA SER A 171 -8.22 -17.33 -4.28
C SER A 171 -6.91 -18.06 -3.96
N ILE A 172 -7.01 -19.38 -3.82
CA ILE A 172 -5.85 -20.27 -3.65
C ILE A 172 -5.09 -20.46 -4.98
N GLY A 173 -3.86 -20.98 -4.90
CA GLY A 173 -3.05 -21.32 -6.09
C GLY A 173 -2.10 -20.23 -6.58
N PHE A 174 -2.04 -19.07 -5.91
CA PHE A 174 -1.07 -18.02 -6.21
C PHE A 174 0.18 -18.10 -5.32
N ASN A 175 1.35 -17.76 -5.88
CA ASN A 175 2.64 -17.79 -5.18
C ASN A 175 2.94 -16.42 -4.56
N CYS A 176 2.10 -15.95 -3.63
CA CYS A 176 2.22 -14.60 -3.08
C CYS A 176 3.31 -14.53 -1.99
N PRO A 177 4.28 -13.60 -2.08
CA PRO A 177 5.33 -13.47 -1.09
C PRO A 177 4.85 -13.14 0.33
N ILE A 178 5.34 -13.86 1.33
CA ILE A 178 5.01 -13.57 2.73
C ILE A 178 5.83 -12.35 3.18
N PRO A 179 5.20 -11.28 3.70
CA PRO A 179 5.94 -10.14 4.23
C PRO A 179 6.97 -10.58 5.29
N PRO A 180 8.26 -10.24 5.12
CA PRO A 180 9.26 -10.53 6.14
C PRO A 180 8.97 -9.80 7.45
N SER A 181 9.41 -10.37 8.57
CA SER A 181 9.18 -9.79 9.92
C SER A 181 9.72 -8.36 10.06
N ALA A 182 10.79 -8.02 9.34
CA ALA A 182 11.35 -6.66 9.28
C ALA A 182 10.38 -5.62 8.69
N ASN A 183 9.34 -6.05 7.97
CA ASN A 183 8.27 -5.22 7.43
C ASN A 183 6.95 -5.37 8.20
N HIS A 184 7.01 -5.78 9.47
CA HIS A 184 5.86 -5.74 10.37
C HIS A 184 5.85 -4.40 11.12
N LEU A 185 4.93 -3.52 10.73
CA LEU A 185 4.70 -2.23 11.38
C LEU A 185 4.11 -2.43 12.76
N SER A 186 4.52 -1.57 13.70
CA SER A 186 4.03 -1.58 15.09
C SER A 186 2.74 -0.77 15.30
N VAL A 187 2.20 -0.19 14.23
CA VAL A 187 1.01 0.67 14.19
C VAL A 187 -0.11 0.01 13.39
N ALA A 188 -1.35 0.47 13.57
CA ALA A 188 -2.45 0.17 12.67
C ALA A 188 -2.43 1.14 11.48
N ILE A 189 -2.60 0.62 10.27
CA ILE A 189 -2.70 1.40 9.04
C ILE A 189 -4.12 1.28 8.48
N TYR A 190 -4.98 2.23 8.88
CA TYR A 190 -6.39 2.35 8.45
C TYR A 190 -6.53 3.02 7.09
N ALA A 191 -5.69 2.64 6.13
CA ALA A 191 -5.68 3.14 4.77
C ALA A 191 -5.45 1.99 3.78
N GLY A 192 -5.94 2.16 2.56
CA GLY A 192 -5.79 1.17 1.48
C GLY A 192 -6.89 0.12 1.48
N GLU A 193 -6.57 -1.07 0.97
CA GLU A 193 -7.53 -2.15 0.85
C GLU A 193 -7.79 -2.87 2.19
N LYS A 194 -9.06 -3.21 2.43
CA LYS A 194 -9.56 -4.01 3.55
C LYS A 194 -9.64 -5.48 3.17
N LYS A 195 -10.00 -6.36 4.10
CA LYS A 195 -10.26 -7.77 3.81
C LYS A 195 -11.38 -7.89 2.77
N PHE A 196 -11.17 -8.74 1.76
CA PHE A 196 -12.16 -9.07 0.75
C PHE A 196 -13.47 -9.56 1.40
N ALA A 197 -14.61 -9.09 0.91
CA ALA A 197 -15.89 -9.30 1.60
C ALA A 197 -16.60 -10.61 1.22
N LYS A 198 -16.26 -11.21 0.08
CA LYS A 198 -16.89 -12.45 -0.39
C LYS A 198 -16.39 -13.63 0.44
N GLU A 199 -17.26 -14.58 0.74
CA GLU A 199 -16.84 -15.85 1.31
C GLU A 199 -16.07 -16.66 0.27
N HIS A 200 -14.88 -17.14 0.67
CA HIS A 200 -13.97 -17.90 -0.18
C HIS A 200 -12.87 -18.55 0.66
N GLU A 201 -12.11 -19.46 0.03
CA GLU A 201 -10.89 -20.00 0.62
C GLU A 201 -9.72 -19.05 0.38
N GLU A 202 -9.14 -18.54 1.48
CA GLU A 202 -7.94 -17.70 1.47
C GLU A 202 -6.69 -18.55 1.71
N ALA A 203 -5.55 -18.16 1.14
CA ALA A 203 -4.31 -18.87 1.44
C ALA A 203 -3.83 -18.57 2.87
N SER A 204 -3.88 -19.55 3.75
CA SER A 204 -3.21 -19.51 5.05
C SER A 204 -1.83 -20.16 4.99
N LEU A 205 -0.92 -19.79 5.89
CA LEU A 205 0.28 -20.61 6.14
C LEU A 205 -0.21 -22.02 6.53
N LYS A 206 0.21 -23.04 5.78
CA LYS A 206 0.06 -24.44 6.21
C LYS A 206 1.03 -24.72 7.34
#